data_AF-A0A381I7D5-F1
#
_entry.id   AF-A0A381I7D5-F1
#
_cell.length_a   1.000
_cell.length_b   1.000
_cell.length_c   1.000
_cell.angle_alpha   90.00
_cell.angle_beta   90.00
_cell.angle_gamma   90.00
#
_symmetry.space_group_name_H-M   'P 1'
#
loop_
_entity.id
_entity.type
_entity.pdbx_description
1 polymer ?
#
loop_
_entity_poly.entity_id
_entity_poly.type
_entity_poly.pdbx_seq_one_letter_code
_entity_poly.pdbx_strand_id
1 'polypeptide(L)' 'MYKVTLIPGDGIGPEVAKAMKKVVEATGVEIEWEEVNAGEAVIEEYGTPLPEYIIDSIKRTK' A
#
# COMPACT_ATOMS: atom_id res chain seq x y z
N MET A 1 9.82 -2.96 15.04
CA MET A 1 8.71 -3.22 14.11
C MET A 1 8.04 -1.90 13.72
N TYR A 2 8.09 -1.54 12.43
CA TYR A 2 7.39 -0.38 11.87
C TYR A 2 6.07 -0.85 11.25
N LYS A 3 5.01 -0.06 11.38
CA LYS A 3 3.78 -0.29 10.64
C LYS A 3 3.72 0.68 9.47
N VAL A 4 3.49 0.19 8.26
CA VAL A 4 3.55 1.01 7.04
C VAL A 4 2.39 0.65 6.12
N THR A 5 1.58 1.63 5.73
CA THR A 5 0.63 1.47 4.64
C THR A 5 1.36 1.24 3.32
N LEU A 6 1.07 0.12 2.67
CA LEU A 6 1.55 -0.17 1.32
C LEU A 6 0.40 0.00 0.33
N ILE A 7 0.60 0.88 -0.64
CA ILE A 7 -0.32 1.09 -1.76
C ILE A 7 0.33 0.52 -3.02
N PRO A 8 -0.05 -0.67 -3.51
CA PRO A 8 0.55 -1.26 -4.70
C PRO A 8 0.25 -0.46 -5.98
N GLY A 9 -0.89 0.25 -6.02
CA GLY A 9 -1.36 0.98 -7.19
C GLY A 9 -1.81 0.07 -8.34
N ASP A 10 -1.98 0.65 -9.53
CA ASP A 10 -2.45 -0.05 -10.74
C ASP A 10 -1.32 -0.32 -11.75
N GLY A 11 -1.66 -0.95 -12.87
CA GLY A 11 -0.70 -1.26 -13.94
C GLY A 11 0.38 -2.22 -13.47
N ILE A 12 1.65 -1.80 -13.59
CA ILE A 12 2.81 -2.58 -13.12
C ILE A 12 3.10 -2.40 -11.62
N GLY A 13 2.31 -1.58 -10.93
CA GLY A 13 2.48 -1.24 -9.53
C GLY A 13 2.57 -2.46 -8.61
N PRO A 14 1.63 -3.44 -8.68
CA PRO A 14 1.68 -4.65 -7.87
C PRO A 14 2.96 -5.47 -8.02
N GLU A 15 3.49 -5.62 -9.23
CA GLU A 15 4.73 -6.35 -9.50
C GLU A 15 5.94 -5.64 -8.89
N VAL A 16 6.02 -4.31 -9.05
CA VAL A 16 7.13 -3.50 -8.52
C VAL A 16 7.05 -3.42 -6.99
N ALA A 17 5.86 -3.26 -6.42
CA ALA A 17 5.65 -3.25 -4.97
C ALA A 17 6.07 -4.60 -4.34
N LYS A 18 5.72 -5.72 -4.97
CA LYS A 18 6.16 -7.06 -4.52
C LYS A 18 7.68 -7.22 -4.59
N ALA A 19 8.33 -6.68 -5.64
CA ALA A 19 9.79 -6.68 -5.74
C ALA A 19 10.44 -5.82 -4.65
N MET A 20 9.89 -4.63 -4.39
CA MET A 20 10.34 -3.73 -3.32
C MET A 20 10.25 -4.40 -1.95
N LYS A 21 9.13 -5.07 -1.62
CA LYS A 21 8.99 -5.80 -0.34
C LYS A 21 10.13 -6.81 -0.12
N LYS A 22 10.53 -7.55 -1.15
CA LYS A 22 11.65 -8.51 -1.06
C LYS A 22 12.98 -7.82 -0.77
N VAL A 23 13.23 -6.66 -1.38
CA VAL A 23 14.46 -5.89 -1.13
C VAL A 23 14.47 -5.34 0.29
N VAL A 24 13.33 -4.83 0.78
CA VAL A 24 13.20 -4.34 2.15
C VAL A 24 13.36 -5.46 3.17
N GLU A 25 12.75 -6.62 2.93
CA GLU A 25 12.92 -7.82 3.78
C GLU A 25 14.39 -8.23 3.88
N ALA A 26 15.16 -8.15 2.79
CA ALA A 26 16.59 -8.46 2.78
C ALA A 26 17.44 -7.49 3.64
N THR A 27 16.92 -6.33 4.03
CA THR A 27 17.60 -5.41 4.96
C THR A 27 17.52 -5.86 6.42
N GLY A 28 16.63 -6.80 6.74
CA GLY A 28 16.36 -7.23 8.12
C GLY A 28 15.50 -6.26 8.93
N VAL A 29 14.99 -5.17 8.33
CA VAL A 29 14.05 -4.27 9.00
C VAL A 29 12.68 -4.94 9.13
N GLU A 30 12.19 -5.07 10.35
CA GLU A 30 10.85 -5.59 10.62
C GLU A 30 9.77 -4.55 10.26
N ILE A 31 9.00 -4.83 9.22
CA ILE A 31 7.86 -4.02 8.78
C ILE A 31 6.57 -4.86 8.75
N GLU A 32 5.54 -4.35 9.41
CA GLU A 32 4.16 -4.79 9.25
C GLU A 32 3.49 -3.96 8.15
N TRP A 33 3.14 -4.61 7.05
CA TRP A 33 2.52 -3.96 5.90
C TRP A 33 1.00 -3.93 6.04
N GLU A 34 0.41 -2.73 6.03
CA GLU A 34 -1.04 -2.54 5.88
C GLU A 34 -1.33 -2.29 4.40
N GLU A 35 -1.64 -3.35 3.66
CA GLU A 35 -1.91 -3.24 2.22
C GLU A 35 -3.29 -2.65 1.96
N VAL A 36 -3.34 -1.56 1.19
CA VAL A 36 -4.58 -0.91 0.77
C VAL A 36 -4.53 -0.61 -0.73
N ASN A 37 -5.62 -0.91 -1.43
CA ASN A 37 -5.74 -0.60 -2.86
C ASN A 37 -6.15 0.86 -3.04
N ALA A 38 -5.49 1.56 -3.96
CA ALA A 38 -5.80 2.91 -4.41
C ALA A 38 -5.68 2.96 -5.93
N GLY A 39 -6.26 3.99 -6.55
CA GLY A 39 -6.20 4.19 -8.00
C GLY A 39 -7.43 3.64 -8.73
N GLU A 40 -7.26 3.22 -9.98
CA GLU A 40 -8.34 2.78 -10.87
C GLU A 40 -9.14 1.61 -10.28
N ALA A 41 -8.45 0.67 -9.62
CA ALA A 41 -9.05 -0.54 -9.04
C ALA A 41 -10.15 -0.26 -7.99
N VAL A 42 -10.21 0.94 -7.41
CA VAL A 42 -11.20 1.30 -6.39
C VAL A 42 -12.22 2.34 -6.85
N ILE A 43 -12.08 2.88 -8.07
CA ILE A 43 -13.00 3.91 -8.58
C ILE A 43 -14.41 3.36 -8.76
N GLU A 44 -14.55 2.13 -9.29
CA GLU A 44 -15.86 1.52 -9.53
C GLU A 44 -16.67 1.36 -8.24
N GLU A 45 -16.02 0.98 -7.14
CA GLU A 45 -16.67 0.72 -5.86
C GLU A 45 -16.88 2.00 -5.03
N TYR A 46 -15.91 2.91 -5.02
CA TYR A 46 -15.90 4.06 -4.10
C TYR A 46 -16.14 5.42 -4.78
N GLY A 47 -16.22 5.46 -6.11
CA GLY A 47 -16.42 6.69 -6.89
C GLY A 47 -15.24 7.66 -6.88
N THR A 48 -14.11 7.27 -6.29
CA THR A 48 -12.88 8.08 -6.19
C THR A 48 -11.66 7.15 -6.19
N PRO A 49 -10.52 7.55 -6.79
CA PRO A 49 -9.28 6.78 -6.71
C PRO A 49 -8.63 6.81 -5.33
N LEU A 50 -9.09 7.69 -4.43
CA LEU A 50 -8.51 7.85 -3.10
C LEU A 50 -9.61 7.97 -2.02
N PRO A 51 -10.26 6.85 -1.63
CA PRO A 51 -11.25 6.83 -0.56
C PRO A 51 -10.66 7.16 0.82
N GLU A 52 -11.51 7.64 1.74
CA GLU A 52 -11.08 8.08 3.08
C GLU A 52 -10.40 6.98 3.89
N TYR A 53 -10.79 5.70 3.71
CA TYR A 53 -10.17 4.60 4.45
C TYR A 53 -8.66 4.47 4.18
N ILE A 54 -8.19 4.90 3.00
CA ILE A 54 -6.77 4.94 2.63
C ILE A 54 -6.07 6.04 3.40
N ILE A 55 -6.68 7.23 3.46
CA ILE A 55 -6.16 8.36 4.24
C ILE A 55 -6.08 7.97 5.73
N ASP A 56 -7.09 7.28 6.24
CA ASP A 56 -7.10 6.79 7.60
C ASP A 56 -6.03 5.72 7.85
N SER A 57 -5.76 4.84 6.87
CA SER A 57 -4.64 3.89 6.93
C SER A 57 -3.31 4.63 7.10
N ILE A 58 -3.03 5.60 6.22
CA ILE A 58 -1.80 6.41 6.28
C ILE A 58 -1.65 7.13 7.63
N LYS A 59 -2.75 7.69 8.17
CA LYS A 59 -2.74 8.35 9.47
C LYS A 59 -2.43 7.39 10.62
N ARG A 60 -2.88 6.13 10.54
CA ARG A 60 -2.64 5.09 11.57
C ARG A 60 -1.24 4.51 11.53
N THR A 61 -0.60 4.47 10.37
CA THR A 61 0.72 3.84 10.17
C THR A 61 1.85 4.88 10.07
N LYS A 62 1.75 5.98 10.80
CA LYS A 62 2.73 7.07 10.80
C LYS A 62 3.84 6.86 11.82
#